data_AF-A0A1M5EF06-F1
#
_entry.id   AF-A0A1M5EF06-F1
#
_cell.length_a   1.000
_cell.length_b   1.000
_cell.length_c   1.000
_cell.angle_alpha   90.00
_cell.angle_beta   90.00
_cell.angle_gamma   90.00
#
_symmetry.space_group_name_H-M   'P 1'
#
loop_
_entity.id
_entity.type
_entity.pdbx_description
1 polymer ?
#
loop_
_entity_poly.entity_id
_entity_poly.type
_entity_poly.pdbx_seq_one_letter_code
_entity_poly.pdbx_strand_id
1 'polypeptide(L)'
;MKPLFLGLALGLTSFVSAQNPQDAKAIQSMCGCYEIKFNFAETFAYPKDSVSYKPSPVKHETALEWAVLIEDQPRKKSIQHLLIVGRGMIVKHWRQDWTFENQRFYTYNGFNDWTFKTVPAQSVKGQWTQSVFEVDDKPRYTGSASWIHVDGRDFWQNTTDAPLPRREYTQRSDYNITRRLNTVELTPYGWVHNQDNDKIIKETSGETYVLAQEKGYNTYTKVDDSRCEAAQKWWNEHQGFWKKVRAKWDAEYAKNKDLKLRPEVEGKPLHVHLQALKPDAKQEEINTIIDRFIIS
;
A
#
# COMPACT_ATOMS: atom_id res chain seq x y z
N MET A 1 0.31 -70.92 -10.38
CA MET A 1 -0.61 -69.89 -9.84
C MET A 1 0.22 -68.74 -9.32
N LYS A 2 0.22 -67.58 -10.00
CA LYS A 2 0.80 -66.32 -9.51
C LYS A 2 -0.32 -65.28 -9.51
N PRO A 3 -0.59 -64.57 -8.40
CA PRO A 3 -1.68 -63.62 -8.33
C PRO A 3 -1.31 -62.34 -9.09
N LEU A 4 -2.21 -61.88 -9.94
CA LEU A 4 -2.13 -60.61 -10.66
C LEU A 4 -2.63 -59.52 -9.70
N PHE A 5 -1.73 -58.72 -9.13
CA PHE A 5 -2.11 -57.52 -8.38
C PHE A 5 -2.41 -56.39 -9.36
N LEU A 6 -3.69 -56.06 -9.51
CA LEU A 6 -4.17 -54.90 -10.25
C LEU A 6 -4.02 -53.67 -9.34
N GLY A 7 -2.95 -52.90 -9.52
CA GLY A 7 -2.75 -51.64 -8.80
C GLY A 7 -3.66 -50.56 -9.37
N LEU A 8 -4.69 -50.18 -8.61
CA LEU A 8 -5.54 -49.03 -8.91
C LEU A 8 -4.76 -47.75 -8.56
N ALA A 9 -4.19 -47.08 -9.56
CA ALA A 9 -3.56 -45.78 -9.38
C ALA A 9 -4.65 -44.72 -9.17
N LEU A 10 -4.87 -44.32 -7.91
CA LEU A 10 -5.67 -43.14 -7.58
C LEU A 10 -4.91 -41.91 -8.06
N GLY A 11 -5.37 -41.31 -9.16
CA GLY A 11 -4.87 -40.03 -9.64
C GLY A 11 -5.22 -38.94 -8.64
N LEU A 12 -4.21 -38.46 -7.90
CA LEU A 12 -4.28 -37.21 -7.13
C LEU A 12 -4.45 -36.05 -8.12
N THR A 13 -5.69 -35.67 -8.40
CA THR A 13 -5.98 -34.40 -9.08
C THR A 13 -5.53 -33.27 -8.16
N SER A 14 -4.36 -32.71 -8.45
CA SER A 14 -3.90 -31.49 -7.81
C SER A 14 -4.88 -30.38 -8.21
N PHE A 15 -5.79 -30.02 -7.31
CA PHE A 15 -6.60 -28.81 -7.45
C PHE A 15 -5.66 -27.61 -7.36
N VAL A 16 -5.12 -27.20 -8.51
CA VAL A 16 -4.58 -25.86 -8.68
C VAL A 16 -5.76 -24.91 -8.45
N SER A 17 -5.78 -24.23 -7.31
CA SER A 17 -6.77 -23.19 -7.07
C SER A 17 -6.52 -22.07 -8.08
N ALA A 18 -7.31 -22.07 -9.14
CA ALA A 18 -7.30 -20.97 -10.09
C ALA A 18 -7.71 -19.69 -9.36
N GLN A 19 -7.03 -18.60 -9.69
CA GLN A 19 -7.40 -17.26 -9.25
C GLN A 19 -8.87 -17.01 -9.59
N ASN A 20 -9.65 -16.59 -8.59
CA ASN A 20 -11.04 -16.20 -8.82
C ASN A 20 -11.05 -14.95 -9.73
N PRO A 21 -11.67 -15.01 -10.93
CA PRO A 21 -11.69 -13.88 -11.85
C PRO A 21 -12.38 -12.64 -11.27
N GLN A 22 -13.28 -12.82 -10.29
CA GLN A 22 -13.99 -11.71 -9.63
C GLN A 22 -13.02 -10.82 -8.85
N ASP A 23 -12.03 -11.41 -8.16
CA ASP A 23 -11.00 -10.67 -7.42
C ASP A 23 -10.22 -9.71 -8.32
N ALA A 24 -9.78 -10.19 -9.49
CA ALA A 24 -9.00 -9.39 -10.43
C ALA A 24 -9.82 -8.24 -11.02
N LYS A 25 -11.10 -8.52 -11.32
CA LYS A 25 -12.05 -7.50 -11.76
C LYS A 25 -12.32 -6.48 -10.66
N ALA A 26 -12.41 -6.90 -9.41
CA ALA A 26 -12.62 -6.01 -8.28
C ALA A 26 -11.45 -5.03 -8.11
N ILE A 27 -10.21 -5.54 -8.18
CA ILE A 27 -9.00 -4.72 -8.16
C ILE A 27 -8.97 -3.72 -9.31
N GLN A 28 -9.22 -4.17 -10.54
CA GLN A 28 -9.24 -3.28 -11.72
C GLN A 28 -10.34 -2.21 -11.63
N SER A 29 -11.47 -2.53 -11.01
CA SER A 29 -12.61 -1.60 -10.86
C SER A 29 -12.28 -0.39 -9.98
N MET A 30 -11.20 -0.44 -9.19
CA MET A 30 -10.69 0.72 -8.46
C MET A 30 -10.02 1.79 -9.34
N CYS A 31 -9.84 1.54 -10.64
CA CYS A 31 -9.28 2.52 -11.58
C CYS A 31 -10.35 3.54 -12.08
N GLY A 32 -9.90 4.74 -12.40
CA GLY A 32 -10.74 5.86 -12.87
C GLY A 32 -10.42 7.18 -12.20
N CYS A 33 -11.18 8.22 -12.54
CA CYS A 33 -11.16 9.51 -11.86
C CYS A 33 -12.13 9.53 -10.66
N TYR A 34 -11.66 10.01 -9.52
CA TYR A 34 -12.42 10.01 -8.26
C TYR A 34 -12.38 11.35 -7.56
N GLU A 35 -13.54 11.78 -7.07
CA GLU A 35 -13.62 12.73 -5.97
C GLU A 35 -13.49 11.96 -4.65
N ILE A 36 -12.40 12.21 -3.93
CA ILE A 36 -12.09 11.57 -2.67
C ILE A 36 -12.57 12.45 -1.53
N LYS A 37 -13.18 11.83 -0.51
CA LYS A 37 -13.33 12.44 0.82
C LYS A 37 -12.50 11.66 1.82
N PHE A 38 -11.59 12.35 2.50
CA PHE A 38 -10.77 11.82 3.58
C PHE A 38 -11.41 12.21 4.91
N ASN A 39 -11.97 11.23 5.62
CA ASN A 39 -12.56 11.45 6.95
C ASN A 39 -11.77 10.67 7.98
N PHE A 40 -11.18 11.36 8.95
CA PHE A 40 -10.46 10.72 10.06
C PHE A 40 -10.86 11.35 11.38
N ALA A 41 -11.12 10.50 12.38
CA ALA A 41 -11.38 10.92 13.74
C ALA A 41 -10.72 9.93 14.70
N GLU A 42 -9.95 10.45 15.65
CA GLU A 42 -9.52 9.65 16.79
C GLU A 42 -10.73 9.34 17.68
N THR A 43 -10.90 8.09 18.09
CA THR A 43 -12.12 7.58 18.74
C THR A 43 -11.90 7.24 20.21
N PHE A 44 -10.90 6.41 20.51
CA PHE A 44 -10.56 5.99 21.86
C PHE A 44 -9.10 6.32 22.16
N ALA A 45 -8.78 6.74 23.38
CA ALA A 45 -7.42 7.11 23.77
C ALA A 45 -7.04 6.41 25.09
N TYR A 46 -5.80 5.95 25.15
CA TYR A 46 -5.21 5.23 26.28
C TYR A 46 -3.81 5.77 26.67
N PRO A 47 -3.61 7.10 26.75
CA PRO A 47 -2.31 7.66 27.10
C PRO A 47 -1.92 7.32 28.55
N LYS A 48 -0.65 6.97 28.78
CA LYS A 48 -0.09 6.85 30.14
C LYS A 48 -0.11 8.21 30.86
N ASP A 49 0.14 9.30 30.13
CA ASP A 49 -0.03 10.68 30.60
C ASP A 49 -1.25 11.32 29.94
N SER A 50 -2.39 11.24 30.63
CA SER A 50 -3.66 11.80 30.14
C SER A 50 -3.74 13.33 30.22
N VAL A 51 -2.85 13.99 30.97
CA VAL A 51 -2.88 15.45 31.16
C VAL A 51 -2.26 16.18 29.98
N SER A 52 -1.17 15.65 29.42
CA SER A 52 -0.49 16.26 28.26
C SER A 52 -0.98 15.74 26.91
N TYR A 53 -1.78 14.66 26.91
CA TYR A 53 -2.28 14.03 25.70
C TYR A 53 -3.14 14.98 24.86
N LYS A 54 -2.81 15.06 23.56
CA LYS A 54 -3.62 15.79 22.58
C LYS A 54 -4.02 14.84 21.45
N PRO A 55 -5.31 14.53 21.30
CA PRO A 55 -5.77 13.68 20.20
C PRO A 55 -5.50 14.37 18.87
N SER A 56 -5.35 13.58 17.79
CA SER A 56 -5.27 14.17 16.46
C SER A 56 -6.58 14.89 16.12
N PRO A 57 -6.54 16.08 15.51
CA PRO A 57 -7.75 16.81 15.13
C PRO A 57 -8.57 15.99 14.12
N VAL A 58 -9.89 16.14 14.19
CA VAL A 58 -10.79 15.57 13.19
C VAL A 58 -10.44 16.15 11.83
N LYS A 59 -10.31 15.28 10.83
CA LYS A 59 -9.95 15.64 9.47
C LYS A 59 -11.13 15.39 8.54
N HIS A 60 -11.50 16.43 7.81
CA HIS A 60 -12.35 16.35 6.63
C HIS A 60 -11.65 17.08 5.49
N GLU A 61 -11.17 16.31 4.52
CA GLU A 61 -10.55 16.86 3.32
C GLU A 61 -11.15 16.23 2.08
N THR A 62 -11.09 16.95 0.98
CA THR A 62 -11.49 16.45 -0.33
C THR A 62 -10.36 16.61 -1.33
N ALA A 63 -10.27 15.70 -2.29
CA ALA A 63 -9.33 15.82 -3.38
C ALA A 63 -9.87 15.18 -4.65
N LEU A 64 -9.27 15.51 -5.78
CA LEU A 64 -9.50 14.81 -7.03
C LEU A 64 -8.29 13.90 -7.28
N GLU A 65 -8.52 12.64 -7.62
CA GLU A 65 -7.44 11.67 -7.86
C GLU A 65 -7.76 10.81 -9.07
N TRP A 66 -6.73 10.58 -9.88
CA TRP A 66 -6.77 9.63 -10.97
C TRP A 66 -6.03 8.36 -10.58
N ALA A 67 -6.73 7.22 -10.60
CA ALA A 67 -6.15 5.90 -10.37
C ALA A 67 -6.04 5.16 -11.70
N VAL A 68 -4.82 4.81 -12.10
CA VAL A 68 -4.53 4.19 -13.40
C VAL A 68 -3.79 2.87 -13.24
N LEU A 69 -4.19 1.88 -14.03
CA LEU A 69 -3.51 0.59 -14.10
C LEU A 69 -2.20 0.74 -14.89
N ILE A 70 -1.08 0.44 -14.24
CA ILE A 70 0.28 0.54 -14.81
C ILE A 70 0.94 -0.82 -15.05
N GLU A 71 0.35 -1.89 -14.53
CA GLU A 71 0.68 -3.28 -14.82
C GLU A 71 -0.59 -4.12 -14.75
N ASP A 72 -0.82 -4.95 -15.77
CA ASP A 72 -1.98 -5.84 -15.88
C ASP A 72 -1.54 -7.26 -16.28
N GLN A 73 -1.00 -8.01 -15.32
CA GLN A 73 -0.61 -9.40 -15.49
C GLN A 73 -1.60 -10.32 -14.76
N PRO A 74 -1.75 -11.59 -15.16
CA PRO A 74 -2.71 -12.51 -14.54
C PRO A 74 -2.61 -12.52 -13.01
N ARG A 75 -1.40 -12.68 -12.47
CA ARG A 75 -1.13 -12.77 -11.02
C ARG A 75 -0.64 -11.47 -10.38
N LYS A 76 -0.56 -10.37 -11.14
CA LYS A 76 -0.06 -9.09 -10.64
C LYS A 76 -0.77 -7.91 -11.30
N LYS A 77 -1.35 -7.02 -10.48
CA LYS A 77 -1.90 -5.74 -10.92
C LYS A 77 -1.16 -4.62 -10.19
N SER A 78 -0.90 -3.51 -10.85
CA SER A 78 -0.33 -2.33 -10.19
C SER A 78 -1.12 -1.09 -10.56
N ILE A 79 -1.59 -0.35 -9.56
CA ILE A 79 -2.39 0.86 -9.73
C ILE A 79 -1.60 2.05 -9.18
N GLN A 80 -1.40 3.05 -10.02
CA GLN A 80 -0.80 4.32 -9.64
C GLN A 80 -1.90 5.34 -9.37
N HIS A 81 -1.81 6.02 -8.22
CA HIS A 81 -2.70 7.10 -7.82
C HIS A 81 -2.01 8.45 -8.01
N LEU A 82 -2.69 9.37 -8.69
CA LEU A 82 -2.21 10.71 -9.02
C LEU A 82 -3.20 11.73 -8.48
N LEU A 83 -2.80 12.43 -7.42
CA LEU A 83 -3.62 13.43 -6.76
C LEU A 83 -3.51 14.77 -7.51
N ILE A 84 -4.64 15.43 -7.69
CA ILE A 84 -4.75 16.74 -8.33
C ILE A 84 -5.10 17.74 -7.22
N VAL A 85 -4.19 18.67 -6.96
CA VAL A 85 -4.31 19.64 -5.87
C VAL A 85 -4.26 21.08 -6.37
N GLY A 86 -5.00 21.98 -5.69
CA GLY A 86 -5.04 23.40 -6.02
C GLY A 86 -5.44 23.66 -7.48
N ARG A 87 -4.62 24.45 -8.19
CA ARG A 87 -4.84 24.82 -9.60
C ARG A 87 -4.31 23.76 -10.58
N GLY A 88 -4.56 22.48 -10.31
CA GLY A 88 -4.19 21.38 -11.20
C GLY A 88 -2.76 20.84 -11.02
N MET A 89 -2.11 21.13 -9.90
CA MET A 89 -0.79 20.56 -9.60
C MET A 89 -0.92 19.06 -9.35
N ILE A 90 -0.05 18.26 -9.98
CA ILE A 90 -0.08 16.80 -9.90
C ILE A 90 0.93 16.30 -8.87
N VAL A 91 0.44 15.45 -7.96
CA VAL A 91 1.26 14.72 -7.00
C VAL A 91 1.13 13.24 -7.31
N LYS A 92 2.24 12.56 -7.63
CA LYS A 92 2.29 11.09 -7.59
C LYS A 92 2.10 10.65 -6.14
N HIS A 93 0.89 10.23 -5.79
CA HIS A 93 0.45 10.16 -4.40
C HIS A 93 0.84 8.84 -3.74
N TRP A 94 0.37 7.72 -4.27
CA TRP A 94 0.73 6.39 -3.77
C TRP A 94 0.56 5.36 -4.88
N ARG A 95 1.14 4.19 -4.69
CA ARG A 95 0.98 3.05 -5.59
C ARG A 95 0.52 1.86 -4.78
N GLN A 96 -0.31 1.02 -5.38
CA GLN A 96 -0.68 -0.28 -4.83
C GLN A 96 -0.38 -1.36 -5.85
N ASP A 97 0.42 -2.34 -5.43
CA ASP A 97 0.63 -3.57 -6.18
C ASP A 97 -0.19 -4.69 -5.52
N TRP A 98 -0.94 -5.40 -6.34
CA TRP A 98 -1.73 -6.56 -5.96
C TRP A 98 -1.09 -7.81 -6.53
N THR A 99 -0.61 -8.72 -5.69
CA THR A 99 0.05 -9.96 -6.13
C THR A 99 -0.67 -11.18 -5.57
N PHE A 100 -1.07 -12.09 -6.45
CA PHE A 100 -1.82 -13.30 -6.09
C PHE A 100 -0.89 -14.35 -5.46
N GLU A 101 -1.26 -14.82 -4.26
CA GLU A 101 -0.55 -15.79 -3.41
C GLU A 101 0.92 -15.43 -3.18
N ASN A 102 1.22 -14.14 -3.00
CA ASN A 102 2.56 -13.68 -2.70
C ASN A 102 3.06 -14.27 -1.37
N GLN A 103 4.27 -14.81 -1.37
CA GLN A 103 4.90 -15.41 -0.20
C GLN A 103 5.89 -14.48 0.50
N ARG A 104 6.23 -13.33 -0.10
CA ARG A 104 7.31 -12.46 0.36
C ARG A 104 6.76 -11.17 0.95
N PHE A 105 6.94 -10.97 2.25
CA PHE A 105 6.35 -9.86 3.00
C PHE A 105 7.42 -8.95 3.56
N TYR A 106 7.15 -7.64 3.49
CA TYR A 106 7.87 -6.59 4.18
C TYR A 106 6.94 -5.99 5.23
N THR A 107 7.14 -6.35 6.50
CA THR A 107 6.29 -5.87 7.60
C THR A 107 6.96 -4.68 8.26
N TYR A 108 6.26 -3.54 8.33
CA TYR A 108 6.79 -2.37 8.98
C TYR A 108 6.95 -2.60 10.49
N ASN A 109 8.09 -2.21 11.04
CA ASN A 109 8.47 -2.51 12.41
C ASN A 109 8.76 -1.24 13.25
N GLY A 110 8.30 -0.08 12.77
CA GLY A 110 8.65 1.25 13.30
C GLY A 110 9.96 1.79 12.74
N PHE A 111 10.26 3.07 12.97
CA PHE A 111 11.58 3.67 12.73
C PHE A 111 12.14 3.54 11.30
N ASN A 112 11.29 3.53 10.27
CA ASN A 112 11.69 3.30 8.87
C ASN A 112 12.42 1.96 8.68
N ASP A 113 11.92 0.92 9.34
CA ASP A 113 12.46 -0.44 9.35
C ASP A 113 11.37 -1.42 8.90
N TRP A 114 11.68 -2.28 7.93
CA TRP A 114 10.80 -3.32 7.42
C TRP A 114 11.49 -4.67 7.50
N THR A 115 10.87 -5.61 8.20
CA THR A 115 11.37 -6.97 8.31
C THR A 115 10.87 -7.80 7.14
N PHE A 116 11.80 -8.47 6.44
CA PHE A 116 11.49 -9.40 5.37
C PHE A 116 11.14 -10.77 5.93
N LYS A 117 10.08 -11.37 5.39
CA LYS A 117 9.70 -12.75 5.72
C LYS A 117 9.14 -13.46 4.50
N THR A 118 9.57 -14.70 4.31
CA THR A 118 8.90 -15.64 3.41
C THR A 118 7.91 -16.50 4.21
N VAL A 119 6.68 -16.64 3.70
CA VAL A 119 5.65 -17.49 4.31
C VAL A 119 5.35 -18.70 3.42
N PRO A 120 4.87 -19.84 3.98
CA PRO A 120 4.52 -21.01 3.19
C PRO A 120 3.38 -20.72 2.21
N ALA A 121 3.43 -21.32 1.01
CA ALA A 121 2.40 -21.20 -0.03
C ALA A 121 0.96 -21.41 0.50
N GLN A 122 0.80 -22.39 1.39
CA GLN A 122 -0.50 -22.75 1.96
C GLN A 122 -1.13 -21.61 2.79
N SER A 123 -0.32 -20.72 3.39
CA SER A 123 -0.81 -19.61 4.22
C SER A 123 -1.40 -18.45 3.40
N VAL A 124 -1.07 -18.37 2.12
CA VAL A 124 -1.49 -17.30 1.20
C VAL A 124 -2.32 -17.84 0.03
N LYS A 125 -2.72 -19.12 0.09
CA LYS A 125 -3.47 -19.79 -0.96
C LYS A 125 -4.78 -19.05 -1.22
N GLY A 126 -5.03 -18.72 -2.48
CA GLY A 126 -6.22 -17.97 -2.91
C GLY A 126 -6.29 -16.51 -2.42
N GLN A 127 -5.23 -15.97 -1.83
CA GLN A 127 -5.21 -14.59 -1.33
C GLN A 127 -4.58 -13.63 -2.33
N TRP A 128 -5.00 -12.38 -2.25
CA TRP A 128 -4.29 -11.26 -2.86
C TRP A 128 -3.56 -10.46 -1.79
N THR A 129 -2.28 -10.22 -2.05
CA THR A 129 -1.47 -9.33 -1.25
C THR A 129 -1.48 -7.93 -1.86
N GLN A 130 -1.89 -6.93 -1.08
CA GLN A 130 -1.72 -5.51 -1.40
C GLN A 130 -0.41 -5.02 -0.78
N SER A 131 0.51 -4.53 -1.61
CA SER A 131 1.69 -3.77 -1.21
C SER A 131 1.51 -2.30 -1.58
N VAL A 132 1.53 -1.43 -0.58
CA VAL A 132 1.37 0.01 -0.74
C VAL A 132 2.72 0.70 -0.67
N PHE A 133 2.95 1.63 -1.59
CA PHE A 133 4.17 2.42 -1.69
C PHE A 133 3.86 3.92 -1.61
N GLU A 134 4.81 4.69 -1.07
CA GLU A 134 4.66 6.14 -0.91
C GLU A 134 4.87 6.92 -2.22
N VAL A 135 4.87 8.26 -2.12
CA VAL A 135 5.05 9.19 -3.24
C VAL A 135 6.35 8.94 -4.03
N ASP A 136 7.37 8.40 -3.38
CA ASP A 136 8.71 8.06 -3.91
C ASP A 136 8.90 6.56 -4.19
N ASP A 137 7.81 5.78 -4.20
CA ASP A 137 7.78 4.32 -4.39
C ASP A 137 8.52 3.49 -3.34
N LYS A 138 9.00 4.09 -2.24
CA LYS A 138 9.50 3.32 -1.09
C LYS A 138 8.36 2.53 -0.43
N PRO A 139 8.63 1.42 0.28
CA PRO A 139 7.57 0.63 0.88
C PRO A 139 6.85 1.43 1.95
N ARG A 140 5.55 1.24 2.03
CA ARG A 140 4.74 1.74 3.15
C ARG A 140 4.30 0.56 4.01
N TYR A 141 3.44 -0.30 3.48
CA TYR A 141 2.96 -1.49 4.18
C TYR A 141 2.52 -2.57 3.18
N THR A 142 2.46 -3.81 3.65
CA THR A 142 1.99 -4.95 2.87
C THR A 142 1.01 -5.78 3.69
N GLY A 143 -0.07 -6.23 3.06
CA GLY A 143 -1.12 -7.03 3.69
C GLY A 143 -1.67 -8.07 2.73
N SER A 144 -2.11 -9.23 3.23
CA SER A 144 -2.70 -10.29 2.40
C SER A 144 -4.02 -10.79 2.99
N ALA A 145 -5.00 -10.98 2.12
CA ALA A 145 -6.30 -11.56 2.44
C ALA A 145 -7.01 -12.05 1.17
N SER A 146 -8.09 -12.80 1.33
CA SER A 146 -8.98 -13.15 0.23
C SER A 146 -9.95 -12.01 -0.07
N TRP A 147 -10.36 -11.87 -1.33
CA TRP A 147 -11.57 -11.11 -1.65
C TRP A 147 -12.80 -11.91 -1.25
N ILE A 148 -13.81 -11.21 -0.74
CA ILE A 148 -15.08 -11.76 -0.33
C ILE A 148 -16.16 -11.15 -1.21
N HIS A 149 -16.91 -12.04 -1.87
CA HIS A 149 -18.00 -11.71 -2.80
C HIS A 149 -19.29 -12.38 -2.30
N VAL A 150 -20.03 -11.69 -1.43
CA VAL A 150 -21.19 -12.27 -0.74
C VAL A 150 -22.25 -11.21 -0.49
N ASP A 151 -23.53 -11.58 -0.62
CA ASP A 151 -24.69 -10.71 -0.35
C ASP A 151 -24.62 -9.34 -1.05
N GLY A 152 -24.11 -9.33 -2.29
CA GLY A 152 -23.97 -8.11 -3.10
C GLY A 152 -22.83 -7.17 -2.65
N ARG A 153 -21.91 -7.64 -1.80
CA ARG A 153 -20.73 -6.91 -1.33
C ARG A 153 -19.46 -7.55 -1.87
N ASP A 154 -18.54 -6.71 -2.32
CA ASP A 154 -17.22 -7.08 -2.81
C ASP A 154 -16.16 -6.37 -1.97
N PHE A 155 -15.48 -7.08 -1.07
CA PHE A 155 -14.49 -6.46 -0.19
C PHE A 155 -13.27 -7.32 0.08
N TRP A 156 -12.17 -6.66 0.40
CA TRP A 156 -10.92 -7.24 0.83
C TRP A 156 -10.53 -6.59 2.16
N GLN A 157 -10.19 -7.39 3.17
CA GLN A 157 -9.88 -6.90 4.50
C GLN A 157 -8.63 -7.54 5.07
N ASN A 158 -7.71 -6.72 5.59
CA ASN A 158 -6.48 -7.19 6.22
C ASN A 158 -6.11 -6.31 7.42
N THR A 159 -5.26 -6.84 8.31
CA THR A 159 -4.54 -6.02 9.29
C THR A 159 -3.05 -5.96 8.95
N THR A 160 -2.44 -4.78 9.00
CA THR A 160 -0.98 -4.63 8.80
C THR A 160 -0.44 -3.37 9.47
N ASP A 161 0.84 -3.39 9.84
CA ASP A 161 1.54 -2.27 10.43
C ASP A 161 2.09 -1.36 9.33
N ALA A 162 2.05 -0.04 9.57
CA ALA A 162 2.44 0.97 8.60
C ALA A 162 3.14 2.17 9.27
N PRO A 163 3.96 2.91 8.51
CA PRO A 163 4.42 4.23 8.91
C PRO A 163 3.27 5.20 9.20
N LEU A 164 3.59 6.23 9.97
CA LEU A 164 2.67 7.33 10.25
C LEU A 164 2.23 8.01 8.94
N PRO A 165 0.97 8.40 8.81
CA PRO A 165 0.54 9.23 7.69
C PRO A 165 1.20 10.61 7.77
N ARG A 166 1.48 11.23 6.62
CA ARG A 166 2.24 12.49 6.51
C ARG A 166 1.74 13.60 7.45
N ARG A 167 0.43 13.70 7.68
CA ARG A 167 -0.20 14.70 8.56
C ARG A 167 0.29 14.65 10.01
N GLU A 168 0.80 13.51 10.46
CA GLU A 168 1.20 13.29 11.85
C GLU A 168 2.61 13.80 12.13
N TYR A 169 3.54 13.71 11.17
CA TYR A 169 4.95 14.06 11.42
C TYR A 169 5.18 15.52 11.86
N THR A 170 4.25 16.43 11.58
CA THR A 170 4.31 17.83 12.02
C THR A 170 3.45 18.14 13.23
N GLN A 171 2.61 17.19 13.68
CA GLN A 171 1.64 17.40 14.75
C GLN A 171 1.96 16.55 15.98
N ARG A 172 2.60 15.40 15.78
CA ARG A 172 2.78 14.37 16.79
C ARG A 172 4.10 13.64 16.64
N SER A 173 4.65 13.25 17.78
CA SER A 173 5.90 12.49 17.89
C SER A 173 5.82 11.41 18.97
N ASP A 174 4.62 11.13 19.48
CA ASP A 174 4.37 10.28 20.62
C ASP A 174 4.09 8.83 20.25
N TYR A 175 3.97 8.49 18.96
CA TYR A 175 3.85 7.11 18.49
C TYR A 175 4.59 6.88 17.17
N ASN A 176 4.83 5.61 16.80
CA ASN A 176 5.73 5.29 15.69
C ASN A 176 5.22 4.17 14.75
N ILE A 177 4.08 3.55 15.05
CA ILE A 177 3.43 2.56 14.19
C ILE A 177 1.93 2.89 14.08
N THR A 178 1.37 2.79 12.87
CA THR A 178 -0.08 2.73 12.67
C THR A 178 -0.45 1.30 12.27
N ARG A 179 -1.08 0.55 13.15
CA ARG A 179 -1.63 -0.78 12.81
C ARG A 179 -3.01 -0.57 12.21
N ARG A 180 -3.17 -0.92 10.95
CA ARG A 180 -4.35 -0.61 10.14
C ARG A 180 -5.15 -1.87 9.89
N LEU A 181 -6.41 -1.91 10.31
CA LEU A 181 -7.42 -2.80 9.74
C LEU A 181 -7.95 -2.13 8.46
N ASN A 182 -7.41 -2.49 7.30
CA ASN A 182 -7.87 -1.97 6.02
C ASN A 182 -9.04 -2.80 5.52
N THR A 183 -10.13 -2.15 5.13
CA THR A 183 -11.19 -2.73 4.32
C THR A 183 -11.31 -1.93 3.04
N VAL A 184 -11.00 -2.57 1.91
CA VAL A 184 -11.26 -2.04 0.57
C VAL A 184 -12.56 -2.67 0.11
N GLU A 185 -13.58 -1.86 -0.15
CA GLU A 185 -14.90 -2.36 -0.54
C GLU A 185 -15.42 -1.59 -1.76
N LEU A 186 -15.92 -2.33 -2.75
CA LEU A 186 -16.56 -1.72 -3.92
C LEU A 186 -17.97 -1.26 -3.56
N THR A 187 -18.40 -0.20 -4.23
CA THR A 187 -19.73 0.39 -4.06
C THR A 187 -20.31 0.76 -5.42
N PRO A 188 -21.64 0.96 -5.54
CA PRO A 188 -22.24 1.39 -6.81
C PRO A 188 -21.69 2.72 -7.36
N TYR A 189 -21.11 3.56 -6.50
CA TYR A 189 -20.57 4.88 -6.88
C TYR A 189 -19.03 4.90 -7.00
N GLY A 190 -18.34 3.78 -6.81
CA GLY A 190 -16.89 3.70 -6.80
C GLY A 190 -16.39 2.71 -5.76
N TRP A 191 -15.59 3.15 -4.79
CA TRP A 191 -15.09 2.27 -3.73
C TRP A 191 -14.78 3.04 -2.44
N VAL A 192 -14.64 2.31 -1.34
CA VAL A 192 -14.32 2.86 -0.03
C VAL A 192 -13.07 2.20 0.54
N HIS A 193 -12.27 2.99 1.25
CA HIS A 193 -11.19 2.50 2.11
C HIS A 193 -11.53 2.83 3.55
N ASN A 194 -12.15 1.86 4.21
CA ASN A 194 -12.53 1.92 5.61
C ASN A 194 -11.38 1.37 6.47
N GLN A 195 -11.02 2.11 7.51
CA GLN A 195 -9.84 1.87 8.31
C GLN A 195 -10.18 1.96 9.80
N ASP A 196 -9.84 0.93 10.55
CA ASP A 196 -9.76 1.02 12.01
C ASP A 196 -8.28 0.93 12.38
N ASN A 197 -7.74 2.05 12.86
CA ASN A 197 -6.30 2.22 13.06
C ASN A 197 -5.97 2.25 14.55
N ASP A 198 -5.01 1.44 14.98
CA ASP A 198 -4.35 1.63 16.28
C ASP A 198 -3.07 2.45 16.09
N LYS A 199 -2.92 3.50 16.90
CA LYS A 199 -1.68 4.28 17.04
C LYS A 199 -0.83 3.58 18.10
N ILE A 200 0.25 2.94 17.67
CA ILE A 200 1.09 2.10 18.53
C ILE A 200 2.41 2.80 18.82
N ILE A 201 2.77 2.79 20.10
CA ILE A 201 4.07 3.18 20.59
C ILE A 201 4.88 1.91 20.71
N LYS A 202 5.99 1.84 19.98
CA LYS A 202 7.01 0.82 20.17
C LYS A 202 8.25 1.46 20.80
N GLU A 203 8.58 1.04 22.00
CA GLU A 203 9.77 1.50 22.71
C GLU A 203 11.02 0.82 22.18
N THR A 204 12.20 1.40 22.47
CA THR A 204 13.49 0.81 22.09
C THR A 204 13.77 -0.52 22.81
N SER A 205 13.14 -0.74 23.97
CA SER A 205 13.12 -2.01 24.69
C SER A 205 12.39 -3.14 23.94
N GLY A 206 11.56 -2.78 22.95
CA GLY A 206 10.69 -3.69 22.22
C GLY A 206 9.26 -3.77 22.78
N GLU A 207 8.97 -3.16 23.93
CA GLU A 207 7.60 -3.07 24.46
C GLU A 207 6.70 -2.29 23.49
N THR A 208 5.45 -2.74 23.34
CA THR A 208 4.44 -2.07 22.50
C THR A 208 3.19 -1.80 23.30
N TYR A 209 2.58 -0.64 23.09
CA TYR A 209 1.26 -0.32 23.63
C TYR A 209 0.45 0.56 22.69
N VAL A 210 -0.87 0.40 22.75
CA VAL A 210 -1.81 1.22 21.97
C VAL A 210 -2.01 2.54 22.69
N LEU A 211 -1.67 3.64 22.01
CA LEU A 211 -1.88 5.00 22.49
C LEU A 211 -3.31 5.47 22.28
N ALA A 212 -3.85 5.19 21.09
CA ALA A 212 -5.19 5.60 20.70
C ALA A 212 -5.67 4.81 19.48
N GLN A 213 -6.96 4.90 19.21
CA GLN A 213 -7.62 4.32 18.04
C GLN A 213 -8.20 5.44 17.18
N GLU A 214 -8.20 5.25 15.87
CA GLU A 214 -8.66 6.22 14.90
C GLU A 214 -9.52 5.53 13.84
N LYS A 215 -10.70 6.09 13.59
CA LYS A 215 -11.53 5.72 12.46
C LYS A 215 -11.09 6.52 11.24
N GLY A 216 -10.74 5.82 10.16
CA GLY A 216 -10.56 6.39 8.83
C GLY A 216 -11.66 5.91 7.89
N TYR A 217 -12.27 6.81 7.14
CA TYR A 217 -13.29 6.46 6.15
C TYR A 217 -13.10 7.30 4.90
N ASN A 218 -12.39 6.73 3.94
CA ASN A 218 -12.13 7.35 2.65
C ASN A 218 -13.16 6.88 1.62
N THR A 219 -13.86 7.80 0.98
CA THR A 219 -14.79 7.48 -0.12
C THR A 219 -14.20 7.94 -1.45
N TYR A 220 -14.14 7.04 -2.42
CA TYR A 220 -13.71 7.32 -3.79
C TYR A 220 -14.95 7.31 -4.68
N THR A 221 -15.55 8.49 -4.88
CA THR A 221 -16.73 8.64 -5.73
C THR A 221 -16.31 8.85 -7.16
N LYS A 222 -16.68 7.94 -8.06
CA LYS A 222 -16.28 7.98 -9.46
C LYS A 222 -16.91 9.18 -10.15
N VAL A 223 -16.11 9.88 -10.94
CA VAL A 223 -16.51 11.06 -11.71
C VAL A 223 -16.01 10.90 -13.14
N ASP A 224 -16.44 11.79 -14.03
CA ASP A 224 -16.00 11.76 -15.42
C ASP A 224 -14.47 11.88 -15.53
N ASP A 225 -13.85 11.03 -16.35
CA ASP A 225 -12.40 10.98 -16.50
C ASP A 225 -11.80 12.28 -17.05
N SER A 226 -12.58 13.11 -17.74
CA SER A 226 -12.15 14.44 -18.20
C SER A 226 -11.78 15.38 -17.04
N ARG A 227 -12.35 15.18 -15.84
CA ARG A 227 -11.93 15.95 -14.64
C ARG A 227 -10.47 15.67 -14.28
N CYS A 228 -9.94 14.51 -14.63
CA CYS A 228 -8.58 14.07 -14.34
C CYS A 228 -7.59 14.27 -15.51
N GLU A 229 -7.95 15.01 -16.55
CA GLU A 229 -7.12 15.17 -17.76
C GLU A 229 -5.71 15.71 -17.44
N ALA A 230 -5.58 16.62 -16.46
CA ALA A 230 -4.28 17.14 -16.03
C ALA A 230 -3.35 16.03 -15.50
N ALA A 231 -3.88 15.08 -14.72
CA ALA A 231 -3.10 13.95 -14.20
C ALA A 231 -2.72 12.97 -15.33
N GLN A 232 -3.62 12.76 -16.29
CA GLN A 232 -3.37 11.91 -17.46
C GLN A 232 -2.23 12.46 -18.33
N LYS A 233 -2.29 13.76 -18.64
CA LYS A 233 -1.22 14.47 -19.40
C LYS A 233 0.11 14.38 -18.68
N TRP A 234 0.14 14.70 -17.38
CA TRP A 234 1.35 14.62 -16.58
C TRP A 234 1.92 13.20 -16.54
N TRP A 235 1.09 12.19 -16.35
CA TRP A 235 1.54 10.80 -16.30
C TRP A 235 2.19 10.36 -17.62
N ASN A 236 1.62 10.76 -18.75
CA ASN A 236 2.19 10.42 -20.06
C ASN A 236 3.64 10.90 -20.21
N GLU A 237 3.96 12.08 -19.65
CA GLU A 237 5.30 12.66 -19.66
C GLU A 237 6.24 12.05 -18.60
N HIS A 238 5.72 11.63 -17.44
CA HIS A 238 6.53 11.27 -16.27
C HIS A 238 6.61 9.75 -16.01
N GLN A 239 5.76 8.92 -16.63
CA GLN A 239 5.71 7.48 -16.35
C GLN A 239 7.04 6.77 -16.64
N GLY A 240 7.82 7.26 -17.61
CA GLY A 240 9.15 6.72 -17.94
C GLY A 240 10.16 6.90 -16.80
N PHE A 241 10.16 8.07 -16.17
CA PHE A 241 10.95 8.34 -14.95
C PHE A 241 10.54 7.40 -13.82
N TRP A 242 9.24 7.31 -13.54
CA TRP A 242 8.74 6.48 -12.43
C TRP A 242 8.93 4.99 -12.68
N LYS A 243 8.98 4.54 -13.94
CA LYS A 243 9.36 3.16 -14.27
C LYS A 243 10.80 2.86 -13.83
N LYS A 244 11.74 3.79 -13.99
CA LYS A 244 13.13 3.65 -13.54
C LYS A 244 13.24 3.64 -12.01
N VAL A 245 12.46 4.49 -11.34
CA VAL A 245 12.35 4.50 -9.86
C VAL A 245 11.84 3.15 -9.36
N ARG A 246 10.75 2.63 -9.94
CA ARG A 246 10.23 1.30 -9.60
C ARG A 246 11.25 0.19 -9.86
N ALA A 247 11.97 0.24 -10.99
CA ALA A 247 12.99 -0.76 -11.31
C ALA A 247 14.11 -0.81 -10.25
N LYS A 248 14.50 0.34 -9.69
CA LYS A 248 15.45 0.38 -8.57
C LYS A 248 14.86 -0.27 -7.32
N TRP A 249 13.64 0.09 -6.92
CA TRP A 249 12.99 -0.54 -5.75
C TRP A 249 12.76 -2.04 -5.94
N ASP A 250 12.35 -2.48 -7.12
CA ASP A 250 12.18 -3.90 -7.45
C ASP A 250 13.49 -4.67 -7.30
N ALA A 251 14.62 -4.07 -7.71
CA ALA A 251 15.95 -4.67 -7.52
C ALA A 251 16.33 -4.78 -6.03
N GLU A 252 15.93 -3.81 -5.20
CA GLU A 252 16.13 -3.87 -3.75
C GLU A 252 15.27 -4.96 -3.11
N TYR A 253 13.98 -5.07 -3.46
CA TYR A 253 13.11 -6.14 -2.95
C TYR A 253 13.51 -7.53 -3.42
N ALA A 254 14.11 -7.65 -4.61
CA ALA A 254 14.62 -8.92 -5.11
C ALA A 254 15.74 -9.50 -4.23
N LYS A 255 16.39 -8.68 -3.38
CA LYS A 255 17.42 -9.13 -2.44
C LYS A 255 16.85 -9.98 -1.29
N ASN A 256 15.54 -9.91 -1.02
CA ASN A 256 14.87 -10.70 0.02
C ASN A 256 15.53 -10.52 1.41
N LYS A 257 15.84 -9.27 1.76
CA LYS A 257 16.44 -8.87 3.03
C LYS A 257 15.58 -7.82 3.71
N ASP A 258 15.74 -7.68 5.02
CA ASP A 258 15.22 -6.55 5.77
C ASP A 258 15.62 -5.24 5.08
N LEU A 259 14.76 -4.24 5.17
CA LEU A 259 14.99 -2.94 4.58
C LEU A 259 14.92 -1.88 5.66
N LYS A 260 16.00 -1.13 5.82
CA LYS A 260 16.05 0.03 6.72
C LYS A 260 16.42 1.28 5.95
N LEU A 261 15.66 2.34 6.15
CA LEU A 261 15.84 3.60 5.43
C LEU A 261 16.17 4.75 6.37
N ARG A 262 17.05 5.65 5.93
CA ARG A 262 17.18 6.98 6.52
C ARG A 262 15.88 7.75 6.31
N PRO A 263 15.36 8.48 7.31
CA PRO A 263 14.20 9.34 7.09
C PRO A 263 14.53 10.46 6.09
N GLU A 264 15.75 11.00 6.18
CA GLU A 264 16.23 12.13 5.41
C GLU A 264 17.72 12.01 5.07
N VAL A 265 18.12 12.68 4.01
CA VAL A 265 19.50 12.90 3.62
C VAL A 265 19.64 14.39 3.30
N GLU A 266 20.63 15.06 3.90
CA GLU A 266 20.81 16.52 3.78
C GLU A 266 19.57 17.32 4.21
N GLY A 267 18.88 16.86 5.27
CA GLY A 267 17.66 17.49 5.80
C GLY A 267 16.47 17.44 4.85
N LYS A 268 16.49 16.54 3.85
CA LYS A 268 15.42 16.37 2.86
C LYS A 268 15.01 14.91 2.73
N PRO A 269 13.70 14.62 2.65
CA PRO A 269 13.20 13.27 2.40
C PRO A 269 13.44 12.85 0.94
N LEU A 270 13.40 11.53 0.68
CA LEU A 270 13.72 10.95 -0.64
C LEU A 270 12.90 11.57 -1.77
N HIS A 271 11.58 11.74 -1.60
CA HIS A 271 10.73 12.35 -2.62
C HIS A 271 11.20 13.73 -3.08
N VAL A 272 11.80 14.55 -2.21
CA VAL A 272 12.32 15.87 -2.60
C VAL A 272 13.53 15.73 -3.51
N HIS A 273 14.43 14.78 -3.24
CA HIS A 273 15.58 14.49 -4.10
C HIS A 273 15.15 13.94 -5.45
N LEU A 274 14.18 13.02 -5.49
CA LEU A 274 13.66 12.48 -6.75
C LEU A 274 12.91 13.53 -7.57
N GLN A 275 12.12 14.40 -6.95
CA GLN A 275 11.37 15.46 -7.63
C GLN A 275 12.28 16.57 -8.21
N ALA A 276 13.51 16.70 -7.72
CA ALA A 276 14.49 17.63 -8.28
C ALA A 276 15.11 17.12 -9.60
N LEU A 277 14.96 15.82 -9.91
CA LEU A 277 15.43 15.25 -11.17
C LEU A 277 14.50 15.60 -12.33
N LYS A 278 15.08 15.69 -13.53
CA LYS A 278 14.31 15.82 -14.77
C LYS A 278 13.64 14.49 -15.15
N PRO A 279 12.52 14.50 -15.89
CA PRO A 279 11.86 13.27 -16.34
C PRO A 279 12.73 12.31 -17.17
N ASP A 280 13.78 12.84 -17.82
CA ASP A 280 14.73 12.08 -18.64
C ASP A 280 15.96 11.57 -17.87
N ALA A 281 16.06 11.83 -16.55
CA ALA A 281 17.18 11.43 -15.70
C ALA A 281 17.56 9.94 -15.89
N LYS A 282 18.87 9.67 -15.87
CA LYS A 282 19.41 8.33 -16.11
C LYS A 282 19.16 7.41 -14.92
N GLN A 283 19.19 6.10 -15.16
CA GLN A 283 18.96 5.10 -14.11
C GLN A 283 20.02 5.22 -13.00
N GLU A 284 21.26 5.53 -13.34
CA GLU A 284 22.38 5.66 -12.41
C GLU A 284 22.19 6.83 -11.42
N GLU A 285 21.59 7.94 -11.88
CA GLU A 285 21.27 9.10 -11.02
C GLU A 285 20.20 8.71 -9.99
N ILE A 286 19.13 8.04 -10.44
CA ILE A 286 18.05 7.55 -9.58
C ILE A 286 18.59 6.54 -8.56
N ASN A 287 19.41 5.59 -9.02
CA ASN A 287 20.03 4.59 -8.16
C ASN A 287 20.88 5.26 -7.08
N THR A 288 21.75 6.18 -7.48
CA THR A 288 22.64 6.92 -6.57
C THR A 288 21.85 7.65 -5.50
N ILE A 289 20.73 8.30 -5.85
CA ILE A 289 19.87 8.97 -4.87
C ILE A 289 19.24 7.97 -3.91
N ILE A 290 18.62 6.89 -4.41
CA ILE A 290 17.94 5.90 -3.55
C ILE A 290 18.93 5.19 -2.64
N ASP A 291 20.13 4.85 -3.13
CA ASP A 291 21.17 4.16 -2.35
C ASP A 291 21.63 4.98 -1.14
N ARG A 292 21.61 6.31 -1.21
CA ARG A 292 21.91 7.18 -0.06
C ARG A 292 20.88 7.05 1.07
N PHE A 293 19.66 6.60 0.78
CA PHE A 293 18.63 6.40 1.78
C PHE A 293 18.66 5.01 2.40
N ILE A 294 19.19 4.01 1.70
CA ILE A 294 19.25 2.64 2.20
C ILE A 294 20.36 2.50 3.25
N ILE A 295 20.04 1.88 4.37
CA ILE A 295 20.98 1.55 5.45
C ILE A 295 21.36 0.08 5.40
N SER A 296 20.36 -0.80 5.30
CA SER A 296 20.49 -2.26 5.24
C SER A 296 19.36 -2.87 4.43
#